data_AF-A0A3A8QUT9-F1
#
_entry.id   AF-A0A3A8QUT9-F1
#
_cell.length_a   1.000
_cell.length_b   1.000
_cell.length_c   1.000
_cell.angle_alpha   90.00
_cell.angle_beta   90.00
_cell.angle_gamma   90.00
#
_symmetry.space_group_name_H-M   'P 1'
#
loop_
_entity.id
_entity.type
_entity.pdbx_description
1 polymer ?
#
loop_
_entity_poly.entity_id
_entity_poly.type
_entity_poly.pdbx_seq_one_letter_code
_entity_poly.pdbx_strand_id
1 'polypeptide(L)'
;MLMPLLLAGAMGWGCQAADKATTPKAPQDCSATYVACGCGCCGGVEPQVQCLSCANGDDLQALIEKDQEAKKDPQCAVAGCSVGTKYVYCDANAP
;
A
#
# COMPACT_ATOMS: atom_id res chain seq x y z
N MET A 1 17.67 0.26 59.50
CA MET A 1 17.85 -1.17 59.19
C MET A 1 18.16 -1.29 57.70
N LEU A 2 19.37 -1.81 57.40
CA LEU A 2 19.86 -2.51 56.18
C LEU A 2 19.44 -1.96 54.79
N MET A 3 20.28 -1.14 54.14
CA MET A 3 21.41 -1.50 53.25
C MET A 3 21.02 -1.85 51.80
N PRO A 4 21.38 -0.99 50.82
CA PRO A 4 21.48 -1.28 49.39
C PRO A 4 22.92 -1.71 49.02
N LEU A 5 23.08 -2.82 48.29
CA LEU A 5 24.32 -3.33 47.66
C LEU A 5 23.87 -4.52 46.78
N LEU A 6 24.30 -4.84 45.57
CA LEU A 6 25.32 -4.42 44.58
C LEU A 6 24.85 -5.09 43.26
N LEU A 7 24.81 -4.44 42.10
CA LEU A 7 25.94 -4.23 41.15
C LEU A 7 26.67 -5.51 40.72
N ALA A 8 26.33 -5.99 39.50
CA ALA A 8 27.19 -6.58 38.45
C ALA A 8 26.27 -7.33 37.46
N GLY A 9 26.29 -7.17 36.14
CA GLY A 9 27.22 -6.55 35.22
C GLY A 9 27.17 -7.35 33.90
N ALA A 10 27.05 -6.65 32.76
CA ALA A 10 27.48 -7.04 31.39
C ALA A 10 26.84 -6.04 30.41
N MET A 11 27.55 -5.01 29.96
CA MET A 11 28.32 -5.02 28.71
C MET A 11 27.49 -5.31 27.46
N GLY A 12 27.38 -4.30 26.59
CA GLY A 12 26.73 -4.33 25.28
C GLY A 12 25.81 -3.11 25.13
N TRP A 13 26.34 -1.91 24.87
CA TRP A 13 26.68 -1.44 23.51
C TRP A 13 25.60 -1.82 22.49
N GLY A 14 24.79 -0.83 22.10
CA GLY A 14 23.82 -1.02 21.04
C GLY A 14 22.75 0.06 21.05
N CYS A 15 23.11 1.26 20.60
CA CYS A 15 22.16 2.06 19.85
C CYS A 15 21.68 1.19 18.69
N GLN A 16 20.46 0.68 18.75
CA GLN A 16 19.79 0.17 17.55
C GLN A 16 18.67 1.14 17.28
N ALA A 17 18.95 1.95 16.27
CA ALA A 17 18.09 2.95 15.71
C ALA A 17 16.72 2.33 15.40
N ALA A 18 15.72 3.20 15.34
CA ALA A 18 14.47 2.90 14.68
C ALA A 18 14.76 2.44 13.25
N ASP A 19 14.89 1.12 13.06
CA ASP A 19 14.67 0.50 11.79
C ASP A 19 13.19 0.74 11.49
N LYS A 20 12.92 1.84 10.76
CA LYS A 20 11.75 1.91 9.91
C LYS A 20 11.72 0.58 9.19
N ALA A 21 10.77 -0.27 9.56
CA ALA A 21 10.48 -1.48 8.84
C ALA A 21 10.12 -1.06 7.40
N THR A 22 11.12 -0.94 6.54
CA THR A 22 10.94 -1.09 5.10
C THR A 22 10.67 -2.57 4.94
N THR A 23 9.40 -2.94 5.12
CA THR A 23 8.88 -4.20 4.62
C THR A 23 9.40 -4.33 3.19
N PRO A 24 10.17 -5.39 2.85
CA PRO A 24 10.60 -5.59 1.48
C PRO A 24 9.33 -5.63 0.62
N LYS A 25 9.14 -4.59 -0.20
CA LYS A 25 8.02 -4.51 -1.13
C LYS A 25 8.14 -5.72 -2.03
N ALA A 26 7.07 -6.52 -2.09
CA ALA A 26 7.04 -7.71 -2.93
C ALA A 26 7.47 -7.34 -4.36
N PRO A 27 8.07 -8.27 -5.13
CA PRO A 27 8.45 -8.02 -6.51
C PRO A 27 7.28 -7.37 -7.26
N GLN A 28 7.49 -6.15 -7.75
CA GLN A 28 6.44 -5.37 -8.38
C GLN A 28 6.25 -5.88 -9.81
N ASP A 29 5.10 -6.50 -10.08
CA ASP A 29 4.73 -6.93 -11.42
C ASP A 29 4.29 -5.70 -12.24
N CYS A 30 5.22 -5.19 -13.06
CA CYS A 30 4.96 -4.06 -13.95
C CYS A 30 3.98 -4.40 -15.09
N SER A 31 3.55 -5.65 -15.26
CA SER A 31 2.50 -6.02 -16.22
C SER A 31 1.10 -6.04 -15.61
N ALA A 32 1.01 -5.92 -14.28
CA ALA A 32 -0.25 -5.96 -13.57
C ALA A 32 -1.15 -4.77 -13.93
N THR A 33 -2.45 -5.05 -13.91
CA THR A 33 -3.52 -4.08 -14.20
C THR A 33 -4.59 -4.22 -13.13
N TYR A 34 -5.18 -3.10 -12.69
CA TYR A 34 -6.25 -3.12 -11.71
C TYR A 34 -7.33 -2.10 -12.02
N VAL A 35 -8.59 -2.44 -11.75
CA VAL A 35 -9.71 -1.49 -11.85
C VAL A 35 -10.22 -1.20 -10.44
N ALA A 36 -10.03 0.04 -9.99
CA ALA A 36 -10.56 0.54 -8.74
C ALA A 36 -11.96 1.10 -8.95
N CYS A 37 -12.92 0.65 -8.14
CA CYS A 37 -14.31 1.12 -8.19
C CYS A 37 -14.63 2.08 -7.03
N GLY A 38 -13.71 2.18 -6.08
CA GLY A 38 -13.89 2.76 -4.77
C GLY A 38 -15.06 2.11 -4.03
N CYS A 39 -15.90 3.00 -3.52
CA CYS A 39 -17.08 2.72 -2.73
C CYS A 39 -18.23 2.29 -3.66
N GLY A 40 -18.47 0.97 -3.75
CA GLY A 40 -19.52 0.39 -4.59
C GLY A 40 -19.01 -0.51 -5.73
N CYS A 41 -19.76 -0.55 -6.82
CA CYS A 41 -19.49 -1.37 -8.02
C CYS A 41 -18.85 -0.55 -9.15
N CYS A 42 -18.05 -1.20 -10.00
CA CYS A 42 -17.73 -0.63 -11.31
C CYS A 42 -18.86 -0.96 -12.28
N GLY A 43 -19.36 0.02 -13.05
CA GLY A 43 -20.41 -0.22 -14.03
C GLY A 43 -20.59 0.90 -15.03
N GLY A 44 -21.30 0.61 -16.12
CA GLY A 44 -21.59 1.55 -17.19
C GLY A 44 -20.59 1.45 -18.34
N VAL A 45 -19.70 2.43 -18.44
CA VAL A 45 -18.76 2.62 -19.57
C VAL A 45 -17.34 2.14 -19.24
N GLU A 46 -16.45 2.21 -20.22
CA GLU A 46 -15.05 1.85 -20.06
C GLU A 46 -14.36 2.76 -19.01
N PRO A 47 -13.64 2.19 -18.02
CA PRO A 47 -13.02 2.95 -16.94
C PRO A 47 -11.92 3.87 -17.46
N GLN A 48 -11.74 5.02 -16.78
CA GLN A 48 -10.66 5.93 -17.11
C GLN A 48 -9.31 5.25 -16.87
N VAL A 49 -8.45 5.24 -17.88
CA VAL A 49 -7.10 4.69 -17.75
C VAL A 49 -6.19 5.70 -17.06
N GLN A 50 -5.58 5.28 -15.95
CA GLN A 50 -4.52 6.00 -15.26
C GLN A 50 -3.20 5.25 -15.48
N CYS A 51 -2.24 5.94 -16.09
CA CYS A 51 -0.88 5.46 -16.23
C CYS A 51 -0.12 5.59 -14.90
N LEU A 52 0.44 4.47 -14.47
CA LEU A 52 1.47 4.38 -13.44
C LEU A 52 2.84 4.23 -14.09
N SER A 53 3.88 4.55 -13.32
CA SER A 53 5.28 4.37 -13.67
C SER A 53 5.92 3.32 -12.77
N CYS A 54 6.30 2.20 -13.35
CA CYS A 54 7.03 1.15 -12.66
C CYS A 54 8.47 1.61 -12.32
N ALA A 55 9.09 2.39 -13.21
CA ALA A 55 10.43 2.96 -13.03
C ALA A 55 10.49 3.96 -11.86
N ASN A 56 9.40 4.71 -11.64
CA ASN A 56 9.29 5.62 -10.49
C ASN A 56 8.81 4.91 -9.21
N GLY A 57 8.50 3.61 -9.28
CA GLY A 57 8.06 2.82 -8.13
C GLY A 57 6.62 3.08 -7.68
N ASP A 58 5.75 3.57 -8.59
CA ASP A 58 4.34 3.77 -8.30
C ASP A 58 3.73 2.47 -7.77
N ASP A 59 2.91 2.56 -6.74
CA ASP A 59 2.47 1.37 -6.00
C ASP A 59 1.04 0.95 -6.36
N LEU A 60 0.91 0.06 -7.35
CA LEU A 60 -0.38 -0.54 -7.68
C LEU A 60 -1.00 -1.27 -6.48
N GLN A 61 -0.17 -1.90 -5.63
CA GLN A 61 -0.66 -2.62 -4.46
C GLN A 61 -1.27 -1.66 -3.43
N ALA A 62 -0.65 -0.50 -3.19
CA ALA A 62 -1.23 0.53 -2.33
C ALA A 62 -2.56 1.07 -2.87
N LEU A 63 -2.71 1.18 -4.20
CA LEU A 63 -3.97 1.59 -4.82
C LEU A 63 -5.07 0.54 -4.66
N ILE A 64 -4.72 -0.75 -4.78
CA ILE A 64 -5.63 -1.87 -4.51
C ILE A 64 -6.08 -1.83 -3.05
N GLU A 65 -5.15 -1.69 -2.11
CA GLU A 65 -5.46 -1.64 -0.68
C GLU A 65 -6.38 -0.48 -0.34
N LYS A 66 -6.12 0.70 -0.91
CA LYS A 66 -7.01 1.87 -0.76
C LYS A 66 -8.41 1.62 -1.32
N ASP A 67 -8.52 0.94 -2.47
CA ASP A 67 -9.82 0.55 -3.03
C ASP A 67 -10.57 -0.41 -2.11
N GLN A 68 -9.88 -1.41 -1.58
CA GLN A 68 -10.45 -2.39 -0.64
C GLN A 68 -10.84 -1.76 0.69
N GLU A 69 -10.09 -0.77 1.16
CA GLU A 69 -10.44 0.00 2.36
C GLU A 69 -11.70 0.83 2.10
N ALA A 70 -11.78 1.52 0.96
CA ALA A 70 -12.96 2.29 0.58
C ALA A 70 -14.22 1.43 0.54
N LYS A 71 -14.14 0.16 0.09
CA LYS A 71 -15.29 -0.77 0.11
C LYS A 71 -15.82 -1.11 1.50
N LYS A 72 -15.01 -0.94 2.54
CA LYS A 72 -15.40 -1.22 3.93
C LYS A 72 -16.15 -0.06 4.56
N ASP A 73 -16.18 1.11 3.91
CA ASP A 73 -16.91 2.26 4.42
C ASP A 73 -18.42 1.94 4.48
N PRO A 74 -19.06 2.05 5.65
CA PRO A 74 -20.49 1.82 5.80
C PRO A 74 -21.36 2.71 4.89
N GLN A 75 -20.84 3.87 4.46
CA GLN A 75 -21.52 4.76 3.53
C GLN A 75 -21.61 4.19 2.11
N CYS A 76 -20.86 3.12 1.80
CA CYS A 76 -20.88 2.50 0.47
C CYS A 76 -22.17 1.78 0.11
N ALA A 77 -23.01 1.44 1.08
CA ALA A 77 -24.30 0.81 0.82
C ALA A 77 -25.22 1.68 -0.06
N VAL A 78 -25.02 3.00 -0.07
CA VAL A 78 -25.83 3.97 -0.83
C VAL A 78 -25.07 4.66 -1.97
N ALA A 79 -23.79 4.33 -2.18
CA ALA A 79 -22.94 5.00 -3.17
C ALA A 79 -23.25 4.59 -4.62
N GLY A 80 -23.88 3.44 -4.83
CA GLY A 80 -24.21 2.94 -6.17
C GLY A 80 -22.97 2.44 -6.94
N CYS A 81 -23.03 2.45 -8.27
CA CYS A 81 -21.88 2.12 -9.11
C CYS A 81 -21.17 3.38 -9.62
N SER A 82 -19.85 3.30 -9.75
CA SER A 82 -19.00 4.30 -10.41
C SER A 82 -18.43 3.73 -11.71
N VAL A 83 -17.91 4.60 -12.58
CA VAL A 83 -17.24 4.18 -13.83
C VAL A 83 -15.91 3.45 -13.53
N GLY A 84 -15.29 3.75 -12.38
CA GLY A 84 -14.01 3.19 -11.97
C GLY A 84 -12.81 3.79 -12.70
N THR A 85 -11.62 3.48 -12.17
CA THR A 85 -10.32 3.89 -12.70
C THR A 85 -9.47 2.66 -12.94
N LYS A 86 -8.99 2.49 -14.17
CA LYS A 86 -8.10 1.40 -14.56
C LYS A 86 -6.66 1.85 -14.45
N TYR A 87 -5.91 1.28 -13.51
CA TYR A 87 -4.49 1.50 -13.34
C TYR A 87 -3.69 0.48 -14.15
N VAL A 88 -2.74 0.98 -14.93
CA VAL A 88 -1.80 0.20 -15.75
C VAL A 88 -0.42 0.84 -15.67
N TYR A 89 0.65 0.05 -15.72
CA TYR A 89 1.99 0.62 -15.89
C TYR A 89 2.26 0.90 -17.37
N CYS A 90 2.46 2.17 -17.72
CA CYS A 90 2.61 2.60 -19.12
C CYS A 90 4.06 2.60 -19.60
N ASP A 91 5.01 2.61 -18.68
CA ASP A 91 6.45 2.59 -18.92
C ASP A 91 7.01 1.16 -19.05
N ALA A 92 6.28 0.15 -18.57
CA ALA A 92 6.64 -1.26 -18.70
C ALA A 92 6.65 -1.77 -20.16
N ASN A 93 6.05 -1.02 -21.09
CA ASN A 93 6.04 -1.29 -22.53
C ASN A 93 6.52 -0.07 -23.35
N ALA A 94 7.32 0.83 -22.76
CA ALA A 94 7.93 1.90 -23.54
C ALA A 94 8.81 1.28 -24.65
N PRO A 95 8.59 1.61 -25.94
CA PRO A 95 9.32 1.02 -27.05
C PRO A 95 10.83 1.34 -27.02
#